data_AF-A0A3S0DY09-F1
#
_entry.id   AF-A0A3S0DY09-F1
#
_cell.length_a   1.000
_cell.length_b   1.000
_cell.length_c   1.000
_cell.angle_alpha   90.00
_cell.angle_beta   90.00
_cell.angle_gamma   90.00
#
_symmetry.space_group_name_H-M   'P 1'
#
loop_
_entity.id
_entity.type
_entity.pdbx_description
1 polymer ?
#
loop_
_entity_poly.entity_id
_entity_poly.type
_entity_poly.pdbx_seq_one_letter_code
_entity_poly.pdbx_strand_id
1 'polypeptide(L)'
;MQANKIYNFIFLSFLLTTTVAAQDEKINGNIALHLSSNDSMYVVTATVTNIATQQPAKDVELTFYVQRTFGLMKVADGTTDSTGIITAEFSSDIRGHDATKNFLLIAKVEESDVMKDTAFQVSIQSKLTFPADKPIPRSIAGAHAPWWLVVSFIAAVGVVWLLFVYVLYLVYRIKKASMKVIS
;
A
#
# COMPACT_ATOMS: atom_id res chain seq x y z
N MET A 1 -12.48 65.28 6.69
CA MET A 1 -11.63 64.07 6.79
C MET A 1 -12.09 63.04 7.84
N GLN A 2 -13.30 63.11 8.41
CA GLN A 2 -13.79 62.08 9.36
C GLN A 2 -14.82 61.11 8.77
N ALA A 3 -15.59 61.52 7.75
CA ALA A 3 -16.60 60.65 7.12
C ALA A 3 -15.99 59.41 6.42
N ASN A 4 -14.91 59.56 5.66
CA ASN A 4 -14.24 58.43 4.98
C ASN A 4 -13.66 57.38 5.95
N LYS A 5 -13.30 57.76 7.18
CA LYS A 5 -12.81 56.81 8.19
C LYS A 5 -13.95 55.95 8.74
N ILE A 6 -15.15 56.52 8.90
CA ILE A 6 -16.33 55.83 9.40
C ILE A 6 -16.85 54.82 8.36
N TYR A 7 -16.89 55.21 7.08
CA TYR A 7 -17.27 54.27 6.01
C TYR A 7 -16.25 53.13 5.84
N ASN A 8 -14.95 53.39 5.95
CA ASN A 8 -13.94 52.32 5.96
C ASN A 8 -14.09 51.38 7.17
N PHE A 9 -14.48 51.89 8.34
CA PHE A 9 -14.66 51.06 9.53
C PHE A 9 -15.92 50.19 9.43
N ILE A 10 -17.00 50.71 8.86
CA ILE A 10 -18.25 49.98 8.63
C ILE A 10 -18.07 48.94 7.50
N PHE A 11 -17.29 49.25 6.47
CA PHE A 11 -16.95 48.29 5.41
C PHE A 11 -15.99 47.19 5.92
N LEU A 12 -15.10 47.52 6.86
CA LEU A 12 -14.18 46.55 7.48
C LEU A 12 -14.88 45.65 8.52
N SER A 13 -15.95 46.11 9.16
CA SER A 13 -16.75 45.27 10.07
C SER A 13 -17.70 44.30 9.33
N PHE A 14 -18.10 44.61 8.09
CA PHE A 14 -18.96 43.73 7.30
C PHE A 14 -18.22 42.52 6.70
N LEU A 15 -16.88 42.56 6.65
CA LEU A 15 -16.05 41.46 6.14
C LEU A 15 -15.73 40.37 7.18
N LEU A 16 -16.15 40.51 8.44
CA LEU A 16 -15.80 39.56 9.51
C LEU A 16 -16.90 38.54 9.86
N THR A 17 -18.08 38.61 9.22
CA THR A 17 -19.18 37.66 9.48
C THR A 17 -19.43 36.78 8.27
N THR A 18 -18.40 36.17 7.69
CA THR A 18 -18.62 34.88 7.04
C THR A 18 -18.71 33.86 8.16
N THR A 19 -19.94 33.54 8.57
CA THR A 19 -20.21 32.30 9.26
C THR A 19 -19.68 31.18 8.37
N VAL A 20 -18.55 30.59 8.77
CA VAL A 20 -18.17 29.27 8.28
C VAL A 20 -19.38 28.40 8.59
N ALA A 21 -20.15 28.04 7.56
CA ALA A 21 -21.20 27.05 7.68
C ALA A 21 -20.57 25.86 8.38
N ALA A 22 -21.18 25.43 9.48
CA ALA A 22 -20.70 24.34 10.33
C ALA A 22 -20.13 23.23 9.45
N GLN A 23 -18.81 23.04 9.48
CA GLN A 23 -18.30 21.72 9.16
C GLN A 23 -18.84 20.84 10.27
N ASP A 24 -19.88 20.06 9.98
CA ASP A 24 -20.33 19.01 10.88
C ASP A 24 -19.07 18.25 11.31
N GLU A 25 -18.83 18.22 12.63
CA GLU A 25 -17.64 17.60 13.17
C GLU A 25 -17.72 16.11 12.88
N LYS A 26 -16.98 15.67 11.85
CA LYS A 26 -16.96 14.27 11.42
C LYS A 26 -16.67 13.37 12.62
N ILE A 27 -17.50 12.35 12.81
CA ILE A 27 -17.40 11.47 13.97
C ILE A 27 -16.17 10.57 13.86
N ASN A 28 -15.56 10.23 15.01
CA ASN A 28 -14.59 9.15 15.09
C ASN A 28 -15.36 7.84 15.30
N GLY A 29 -15.29 6.91 14.36
CA GLY A 29 -15.97 5.63 14.44
C GLY A 29 -15.04 4.44 14.61
N ASN A 30 -15.56 3.39 15.21
CA ASN A 30 -14.95 2.07 15.28
C ASN A 30 -15.73 1.10 14.37
N ILE A 31 -15.01 0.21 13.69
CA ILE A 31 -15.59 -0.76 12.76
C ILE A 31 -15.29 -2.16 13.27
N ALA A 32 -16.32 -2.91 13.64
CA ALA A 32 -16.21 -4.33 13.95
C ALA A 32 -16.57 -5.14 12.70
N LEU A 33 -15.69 -6.05 12.27
CA LEU A 33 -15.92 -6.92 11.12
C LEU A 33 -16.21 -8.35 11.57
N HIS A 34 -17.29 -8.91 11.03
CA HIS A 34 -17.63 -10.31 11.14
C HIS A 34 -17.78 -10.91 9.75
N LEU A 35 -17.26 -12.11 9.56
CA LEU A 35 -17.35 -12.83 8.29
C LEU A 35 -18.14 -14.12 8.50
N SER A 36 -19.13 -14.34 7.64
CA SER A 36 -19.75 -15.65 7.46
C SER A 36 -19.55 -16.14 6.03
N SER A 37 -19.65 -17.45 5.83
CA SER A 37 -19.47 -18.08 4.52
C SER A 37 -20.74 -18.81 4.16
N ASN A 38 -21.33 -18.50 3.01
CA ASN A 38 -22.47 -19.22 2.46
C ASN A 38 -22.10 -19.79 1.08
N ASP A 39 -21.99 -21.12 0.98
CA ASP A 39 -21.63 -21.89 -0.22
C ASP A 39 -20.48 -21.27 -1.05
N SER A 40 -20.83 -20.43 -2.03
CA SER A 40 -19.94 -19.81 -3.03
C SER A 40 -19.56 -18.35 -2.74
N MET A 41 -20.17 -17.72 -1.73
CA MET A 41 -19.98 -16.31 -1.38
C MET A 41 -19.51 -16.16 0.06
N TYR A 42 -18.65 -15.17 0.29
CA TYR A 42 -18.36 -14.65 1.62
C TYR A 42 -19.32 -13.50 1.91
N VAL A 43 -19.93 -13.53 3.09
CA VAL A 43 -20.83 -12.49 3.59
C VAL A 43 -20.11 -11.75 4.71
N VAL A 44 -19.76 -10.49 4.46
CA VAL A 44 -19.16 -9.60 5.45
C VAL A 44 -20.24 -8.78 6.10
N THR A 45 -20.26 -8.77 7.42
CA THR A 45 -21.05 -7.85 8.22
C THR A 45 -20.09 -6.91 8.92
N ALA A 46 -20.21 -5.61 8.64
CA ALA A 46 -19.51 -4.59 9.41
C ALA A 46 -20.50 -3.84 10.30
N THR A 47 -20.10 -3.59 11.54
CA THR A 47 -20.85 -2.76 12.48
C THR A 47 -20.02 -1.52 12.78
N VAL A 48 -20.58 -0.35 12.46
CA VAL A 48 -19.93 0.94 12.65
C VAL A 48 -20.56 1.62 13.88
N THR A 49 -19.73 1.93 14.86
CA THR A 49 -20.14 2.59 16.10
C THR A 49 -19.35 3.88 16.31
N ASN A 50 -20.02 4.93 16.79
CA ASN A 50 -19.35 6.16 17.17
C ASN A 50 -18.60 5.94 18.49
N ILE A 51 -17.32 6.30 18.54
CA ILE A 51 -16.48 6.08 19.72
C ILE A 51 -16.91 6.98 20.90
N ALA A 52 -17.36 8.20 20.61
CA ALA A 52 -17.72 9.17 21.64
C ALA A 52 -19.08 8.86 22.29
N THR A 53 -20.06 8.46 21.49
CA THR A 53 -21.45 8.23 21.97
C THR A 53 -21.80 6.75 22.14
N GLN A 54 -20.96 5.84 21.64
CA GLN A 54 -21.23 4.38 21.54
C GLN A 54 -22.51 4.03 20.77
N GLN A 55 -23.09 5.00 20.05
CA GLN A 55 -24.27 4.78 19.24
C GLN A 55 -23.88 4.28 17.83
N PRO A 56 -24.76 3.51 17.18
CA PRO A 56 -24.53 3.09 15.80
C PRO A 56 -24.45 4.29 14.86
N ALA A 57 -23.48 4.27 13.95
CA ALA A 57 -23.30 5.31 12.95
C ALA A 57 -24.04 4.93 11.66
N LYS A 58 -25.15 5.62 11.40
CA LYS A 58 -25.94 5.47 10.19
C LYS A 58 -25.39 6.28 9.02
N ASP A 59 -25.79 5.92 7.80
CA ASP A 59 -25.49 6.67 6.58
C ASP A 59 -23.98 6.82 6.31
N VAL A 60 -23.16 5.88 6.81
CA VAL A 60 -21.71 5.84 6.58
C VAL A 60 -21.42 4.95 5.37
N GLU A 61 -20.78 5.52 4.36
CA GLU A 61 -20.31 4.77 3.18
C GLU A 61 -19.04 3.99 3.54
N LEU A 62 -19.08 2.68 3.30
CA LEU A 62 -18.01 1.76 3.61
C LEU A 62 -17.65 0.97 2.36
N THR A 63 -16.37 0.98 2.01
CA THR A 63 -15.83 0.16 0.93
C THR A 63 -14.99 -0.98 1.49
N PHE A 64 -15.27 -2.18 1.04
CA PHE A 64 -14.53 -3.40 1.39
C PHE A 64 -13.47 -3.70 0.34
N TYR A 65 -12.27 -3.95 0.83
CA TYR A 65 -11.07 -4.21 0.04
C TYR A 65 -10.43 -5.52 0.48
N VAL A 66 -9.83 -6.24 -0.46
CA VAL A 66 -8.92 -7.35 -0.17
C VAL A 66 -7.51 -6.93 -0.54
N GLN A 67 -6.57 -7.07 0.40
CA GLN A 67 -5.16 -6.81 0.15
C GLN A 67 -4.59 -7.86 -0.81
N ARG A 68 -4.04 -7.40 -1.93
CA ARG A 68 -3.25 -8.19 -2.89
C ARG A 68 -1.79 -7.74 -2.86
N THR A 69 -0.92 -8.50 -3.53
CA THR A 69 0.53 -8.25 -3.58
C THR A 69 0.87 -6.84 -4.08
N PHE A 70 0.09 -6.29 -5.01
CA PHE A 70 0.37 -5.01 -5.66
C PHE A 70 -0.65 -3.90 -5.33
N GLY A 71 -1.54 -4.11 -4.36
CA GLY A 71 -2.52 -3.09 -3.97
C GLY A 71 -3.79 -3.63 -3.34
N LEU A 72 -4.75 -2.73 -3.15
CA LEU A 72 -6.08 -3.02 -2.62
C LEU A 72 -7.05 -3.31 -3.77
N MET A 73 -7.76 -4.42 -3.68
CA MET A 73 -8.79 -4.80 -4.64
C MET A 73 -10.17 -4.53 -4.02
N LYS A 74 -10.94 -3.59 -4.56
CA LYS A 74 -12.33 -3.37 -4.14
C LYS A 74 -13.15 -4.63 -4.40
N VAL A 75 -13.82 -5.15 -3.38
CA VAL A 75 -14.65 -6.37 -3.47
C VAL A 75 -16.12 -6.08 -3.29
N ALA A 76 -16.47 -5.08 -2.49
CA ALA A 76 -17.84 -4.64 -2.28
C ALA A 76 -17.86 -3.23 -1.67
N ASP A 77 -19.03 -2.63 -1.67
CA ASP A 77 -19.32 -1.32 -1.09
C ASP A 77 -20.77 -1.26 -0.62
N GLY A 78 -21.07 -0.28 0.22
CA GLY A 78 -22.43 0.08 0.56
C GLY A 78 -22.48 1.08 1.70
N THR A 79 -23.68 1.29 2.22
CA THR A 79 -23.96 2.30 3.24
C THR A 79 -24.55 1.63 4.48
N THR A 80 -24.17 2.10 5.67
CA THR A 80 -24.72 1.58 6.93
C THR A 80 -26.18 1.97 7.11
N ASP A 81 -26.97 1.03 7.63
CA ASP A 81 -28.37 1.26 7.96
C ASP A 81 -28.57 2.06 9.26
N SER A 82 -29.82 2.23 9.69
CA SER A 82 -30.14 2.91 10.96
C SER A 82 -29.56 2.23 12.21
N THR A 83 -29.15 0.97 12.10
CA THR A 83 -28.49 0.20 13.16
C THR A 83 -26.96 0.23 13.06
N GLY A 84 -26.41 0.98 12.09
CA GLY A 84 -24.97 1.08 11.86
C GLY A 84 -24.39 -0.21 11.27
N ILE A 85 -25.22 -1.09 10.74
CA ILE A 85 -24.81 -2.37 10.17
C ILE A 85 -24.82 -2.25 8.65
N ILE A 86 -23.80 -2.84 8.03
CA ILE A 86 -23.73 -3.06 6.59
C ILE A 86 -23.39 -4.52 6.35
N THR A 87 -24.11 -5.14 5.43
CA THR A 87 -23.82 -6.50 4.96
C THR A 87 -23.52 -6.46 3.48
N ALA A 88 -22.40 -7.05 3.09
CA ALA A 88 -21.96 -7.11 1.71
C ALA A 88 -21.47 -8.52 1.39
N GLU A 89 -21.74 -8.96 0.17
CA GLU A 89 -21.34 -10.28 -0.31
C GLU A 89 -20.27 -10.15 -1.39
N PHE A 90 -19.26 -11.00 -1.35
CA PHE A 90 -18.25 -11.10 -2.39
C PHE A 90 -17.87 -12.55 -2.66
N SER A 91 -17.31 -12.81 -3.84
CA SER A 91 -16.97 -14.17 -4.27
C SER A 91 -15.99 -14.86 -3.32
N SER A 92 -16.24 -16.15 -3.03
CA SER A 92 -15.29 -16.97 -2.26
C SER A 92 -14.07 -17.43 -3.04
N ASP A 93 -13.96 -17.10 -4.33
CA ASP A 93 -12.82 -17.44 -5.19
C ASP A 93 -11.59 -16.53 -4.94
N ILE A 94 -11.41 -16.09 -3.69
CA ILE A 94 -10.29 -15.25 -3.27
C ILE A 94 -9.22 -16.13 -2.65
N ARG A 95 -8.09 -16.27 -3.35
CA ARG A 95 -6.91 -16.97 -2.84
C ARG A 95 -6.23 -16.19 -1.73
N GLY A 96 -5.68 -16.91 -0.75
CA GLY A 96 -4.81 -16.36 0.28
C GLY A 96 -3.49 -15.81 -0.28
N HIS A 97 -2.79 -15.01 0.51
CA HIS A 97 -1.49 -14.41 0.18
C HIS A 97 -0.31 -15.35 0.45
N ASP A 98 -0.52 -16.42 1.21
CA ASP A 98 0.53 -17.31 1.72
C ASP A 98 0.01 -18.75 1.88
N ALA A 99 0.92 -19.70 2.14
CA ALA A 99 0.66 -21.10 2.41
C ALA A 99 -0.31 -21.33 3.57
N THR A 100 -0.41 -20.39 4.51
CA THR A 100 -1.42 -20.37 5.58
C THR A 100 -2.85 -20.14 5.07
N LYS A 101 -3.01 -19.84 3.77
CA LYS A 101 -4.25 -19.53 3.05
C LYS A 101 -4.93 -18.26 3.53
N ASN A 102 -4.27 -17.41 4.30
CA ASN A 102 -4.87 -16.20 4.83
C ASN A 102 -4.89 -15.07 3.81
N PHE A 103 -5.94 -14.26 3.79
CA PHE A 103 -6.00 -12.97 3.10
C PHE A 103 -6.48 -11.90 4.07
N LEU A 104 -6.08 -10.65 3.82
CA LEU A 104 -6.46 -9.51 4.64
C LEU A 104 -7.66 -8.81 4.00
N LEU A 105 -8.78 -8.77 4.72
CA LEU A 105 -9.94 -7.96 4.39
C LEU A 105 -9.83 -6.62 5.12
N ILE A 106 -10.02 -5.55 4.39
CA ILE A 106 -9.91 -4.17 4.87
C ILE A 106 -11.24 -3.48 4.59
N ALA A 107 -11.88 -2.96 5.62
CA ALA A 107 -13.03 -2.08 5.48
C ALA A 107 -12.57 -0.64 5.68
N LYS A 108 -12.89 0.23 4.72
CA LYS A 108 -12.43 1.61 4.71
C LYS A 108 -13.60 2.57 4.48
N VAL A 109 -13.68 3.59 5.31
CA VAL A 109 -14.50 4.77 5.07
C VAL A 109 -13.64 5.73 4.26
N GLU A 110 -14.07 6.07 3.05
CA GLU A 110 -13.41 7.02 2.17
C GLU A 110 -14.36 8.19 1.93
N GLU A 111 -13.91 9.41 2.22
CA GLU A 111 -14.62 10.64 1.86
C GLU A 111 -16.09 10.69 2.35
N SER A 112 -16.36 10.22 3.58
CA SER A 112 -17.70 10.32 4.17
C SER A 112 -17.92 11.69 4.80
N ASP A 113 -19.09 12.28 4.57
CA ASP A 113 -19.53 13.52 5.25
C ASP A 113 -19.82 13.27 6.74
N VAL A 114 -20.12 12.03 7.12
CA VAL A 114 -20.54 11.65 8.47
C VAL A 114 -19.34 11.30 9.35
N MET A 115 -18.41 10.50 8.82
CA MET A 115 -17.32 9.90 9.59
C MET A 115 -15.94 10.22 9.00
N LYS A 116 -14.93 10.33 9.85
CA LYS A 116 -13.53 10.51 9.40
C LYS A 116 -12.99 9.24 8.75
N ASP A 117 -12.12 9.44 7.76
CA ASP A 117 -11.41 8.36 7.08
C ASP A 117 -10.75 7.41 8.08
N THR A 118 -11.23 6.18 8.10
CA THR A 118 -10.79 5.13 9.01
C THR A 118 -10.73 3.82 8.25
N ALA A 119 -9.69 3.02 8.52
CA ALA A 119 -9.54 1.69 7.95
C ALA A 119 -9.43 0.67 9.09
N PHE A 120 -10.16 -0.44 8.95
CA PHE A 120 -10.06 -1.59 9.83
C PHE A 120 -9.73 -2.83 9.03
N GLN A 121 -8.93 -3.72 9.59
CA GLN A 121 -8.40 -4.88 8.86
C GLN A 121 -8.54 -6.16 9.68
N VAL A 122 -8.91 -7.25 9.02
CA VAL A 122 -9.03 -8.58 9.62
C VAL A 122 -8.43 -9.64 8.71
N SER A 123 -7.66 -10.56 9.30
CA SER A 123 -7.07 -11.69 8.58
C SER A 123 -8.06 -12.85 8.56
N ILE A 124 -8.35 -13.37 7.37
CA ILE A 124 -9.33 -14.43 7.14
C ILE A 124 -8.66 -15.56 6.37
N GLN A 125 -8.98 -16.81 6.73
CA GLN A 125 -8.52 -17.97 5.99
C GLN A 125 -9.39 -18.25 4.75
N SER A 126 -8.76 -18.31 3.59
CA SER A 126 -9.36 -18.72 2.32
C SER A 126 -9.62 -20.23 2.28
N LYS A 127 -10.69 -20.63 1.59
CA LYS A 127 -10.96 -22.03 1.25
C LYS A 127 -9.98 -22.58 0.21
N LEU A 128 -9.38 -21.71 -0.61
CA LEU A 128 -8.55 -22.11 -1.74
C LEU A 128 -7.12 -22.43 -1.31
N THR A 129 -6.54 -23.46 -1.93
CA THR A 129 -5.14 -23.82 -1.74
C THR A 129 -4.24 -22.80 -2.41
N PHE A 130 -3.24 -22.32 -1.66
CA PHE A 130 -2.17 -21.50 -2.20
C PHE A 130 -1.33 -22.35 -3.17
N PRO A 131 -1.05 -21.88 -4.40
CA PRO A 131 -0.22 -22.63 -5.32
C PRO A 131 1.17 -22.83 -4.69
N ALA A 132 1.70 -24.05 -4.77
CA ALA A 132 3.06 -24.30 -4.31
C ALA A 132 4.05 -23.39 -5.06
N ASP A 133 4.98 -22.80 -4.32
CA ASP A 133 6.03 -21.96 -4.90
C ASP A 133 6.81 -22.76 -5.94
N LYS A 134 6.61 -22.42 -7.21
CA LYS A 134 7.47 -22.93 -8.28
C LYS A 134 8.72 -22.05 -8.28
N PRO A 135 9.93 -22.64 -8.25
CA PRO A 135 11.15 -21.85 -8.30
C PRO A 135 11.16 -21.02 -9.58
N ILE A 136 11.24 -19.70 -9.43
CA ILE A 136 11.26 -18.78 -10.56
C ILE A 136 12.57 -19.00 -11.31
N PRO A 137 12.53 -19.34 -12.62
CA PRO A 137 13.74 -19.55 -13.39
C PRO A 137 14.54 -18.24 -13.54
N ARG A 138 15.84 -18.37 -13.82
CA ARG A 138 16.74 -17.21 -14.00
C ARG A 138 16.17 -16.28 -15.06
N SER A 139 15.84 -15.05 -14.68
CA SER A 139 15.16 -14.08 -15.51
C SER A 139 15.55 -12.66 -15.07
N ILE A 140 15.26 -11.67 -15.91
CA ILE A 140 15.61 -10.27 -15.61
C ILE A 140 14.83 -9.77 -14.38
N ALA A 141 13.59 -10.22 -14.21
CA ALA A 141 12.73 -9.87 -13.08
C ALA A 141 12.76 -10.92 -11.95
N GLY A 142 13.63 -11.93 -12.04
CA GLY A 142 13.73 -13.01 -11.07
C GLY A 142 14.85 -12.78 -10.05
N ALA A 143 14.88 -13.59 -8.99
CA ALA A 143 15.91 -13.53 -7.95
C ALA A 143 17.32 -13.89 -8.47
N HIS A 144 17.41 -14.56 -9.62
CA HIS A 144 18.68 -14.97 -10.23
C HIS A 144 18.80 -14.42 -11.65
N ALA A 145 19.92 -13.73 -11.91
CA ALA A 145 20.19 -13.16 -13.22
C ALA A 145 20.32 -14.25 -14.31
N PRO A 146 19.87 -13.96 -15.56
CA PRO A 146 20.05 -14.84 -16.70
C PRO A 146 21.52 -15.16 -16.98
N TRP A 147 21.78 -16.35 -17.53
CA TRP A 147 23.15 -16.81 -17.80
C TRP A 147 23.97 -15.88 -18.68
N TRP A 148 23.37 -15.29 -19.72
CA TRP A 148 24.08 -14.37 -20.61
C TRP A 148 24.61 -13.13 -19.86
N LEU A 149 23.83 -12.64 -18.89
CA LEU A 149 24.20 -11.47 -18.09
C LEU A 149 25.34 -11.83 -17.13
N VAL A 150 25.26 -13.00 -16.49
CA VAL A 150 26.34 -13.54 -15.64
C VAL A 150 27.64 -13.68 -16.42
N VAL A 151 27.60 -14.24 -17.63
CA VAL A 151 28.77 -14.39 -18.48
C VAL A 151 29.34 -13.03 -18.88
N SER A 152 28.50 -12.08 -19.27
CA SER A 152 28.95 -10.73 -19.63
C SER A 152 29.63 -9.99 -18.46
N PHE A 153 29.09 -10.13 -17.25
CA PHE A 153 29.67 -9.57 -16.04
C PHE A 153 31.03 -10.20 -15.71
N ILE A 154 31.11 -11.53 -15.75
CA ILE A 154 32.38 -12.25 -15.51
C ILE A 154 33.42 -11.88 -16.57
N ALA A 155 33.03 -11.75 -17.84
CA ALA A 155 33.92 -11.35 -18.92
C ALA A 155 34.48 -9.94 -18.69
N ALA A 156 33.63 -8.98 -18.34
CA ALA A 156 34.05 -7.60 -18.04
C ALA A 156 35.05 -7.56 -16.87
N VAL A 157 34.75 -8.27 -15.78
CA VAL A 157 35.65 -8.38 -14.62
C VAL A 157 36.96 -9.08 -15.01
N GLY A 158 36.89 -10.12 -15.84
CA GLY A 158 38.05 -10.85 -16.34
C GLY A 158 39.00 -9.98 -17.17
N VAL A 159 38.47 -9.09 -18.01
CA VAL A 159 39.28 -8.15 -18.80
C VAL A 159 40.09 -7.21 -17.90
N VAL A 160 39.47 -6.71 -16.83
CA VAL A 160 40.16 -5.84 -15.85
C VAL A 160 41.28 -6.60 -15.15
N TRP A 161 41.04 -7.84 -14.72
CA TRP A 161 42.07 -8.68 -14.11
C TRP A 161 43.23 -8.99 -15.05
N LEU A 162 42.95 -9.29 -16.32
CA LEU A 162 44.00 -9.50 -17.33
C LEU A 162 44.87 -8.25 -17.52
N LEU A 163 44.28 -7.06 -17.47
CA LEU A 163 45.03 -5.80 -17.55
C LEU A 163 45.97 -5.64 -16.34
N PHE A 164 45.53 -5.96 -15.13
CA PHE A 164 46.41 -5.95 -13.94
C PHE A 164 47.57 -6.93 -14.07
N VAL A 165 47.29 -8.16 -14.49
CA VAL A 165 48.34 -9.18 -14.71
C VAL A 165 49.33 -8.72 -15.79
N TYR A 166 48.85 -8.08 -16.85
CA TYR A 166 49.68 -7.55 -17.91
C TYR A 166 50.62 -6.44 -17.43
N VAL A 167 50.14 -5.51 -16.61
CA VAL A 167 50.98 -4.46 -16.01
C VAL A 167 52.04 -5.06 -15.09
N LEU A 168 51.68 -6.04 -14.25
CA LEU A 168 52.64 -6.73 -13.39
C LEU A 168 53.70 -7.48 -14.22
N TYR A 169 53.30 -8.10 -15.31
CA TYR A 169 54.21 -8.75 -16.25
C TYR A 169 55.18 -7.75 -16.90
N LEU A 170 54.71 -6.57 -17.31
CA LEU A 170 55.56 -5.50 -17.85
C LEU A 170 56.59 -5.03 -16.82
N VAL A 171 56.19 -4.78 -15.58
CA VAL A 171 57.11 -4.37 -14.50
C VAL A 171 58.15 -5.46 -14.24
N TYR A 172 57.73 -6.73 -14.16
CA TYR A 172 58.64 -7.86 -13.99
C TYR A 172 59.65 -7.95 -15.14
N ARG A 173 59.19 -7.78 -16.38
CA ARG A 173 60.05 -7.82 -17.58
C ARG A 173 61.07 -6.68 -17.57
N ILE A 174 60.66 -5.45 -17.22
CA ILE A 174 61.56 -4.30 -17.12
C ILE A 174 62.63 -4.55 -16.06
N LYS A 175 62.23 -5.02 -14.87
CA LYS A 175 63.17 -5.37 -13.80
C LYS A 175 64.18 -6.43 -14.25
N LYS A 176 63.74 -7.46 -14.99
CA LYS A 176 64.64 -8.50 -15.52
C LYS A 176 65.60 -7.96 -16.58
N ALA A 177 65.13 -7.05 -17.44
CA ALA A 177 65.96 -6.43 -18.47
C ALA A 177 66.99 -5.46 -17.88
N SER A 178 66.62 -4.66 -16.86
CA SER A 178 67.55 -3.72 -16.21
C SER A 178 68.68 -4.43 -15.46
N MET A 179 68.40 -5.57 -14.81
CA MET A 179 69.43 -6.37 -14.14
C MET A 179 70.49 -6.92 -15.10
N LYS A 180 70.16 -7.18 -16.36
CA LYS A 180 71.09 -7.73 -17.36
C LYS A 180 72.08 -6.71 -17.92
N VAL A 181 71.81 -5.41 -17.78
CA VAL A 181 72.65 -4.33 -18.32
C VAL A 181 73.76 -3.92 -17.31
N ILE A 182 73.61 -4.27 -16.03
CA ILE A 182 74.53 -3.88 -14.95
C ILE A 182 75.56 -4.98 -14.64
N SER A 183 75.38 -6.20 -15.16
CA SER A 183 76.32 -7.33 -15.08
C SER A 183 77.23 -7.40 -16.31
#